data_AF-A0A3B9BE35-F1
#
_entry.id   AF-A0A3B9BE35-F1
#
_cell.length_a   1.000
_cell.length_b   1.000
_cell.length_c   1.000
_cell.angle_alpha   90.00
_cell.angle_beta   90.00
_cell.angle_gamma   90.00
#
_symmetry.space_group_name_H-M   'P 1'
#
loop_
_entity.id
_entity.type
_entity.pdbx_description
1 polymer ?
#
loop_
_entity_poly.entity_id
_entity_poly.type
_entity_poly.pdbx_seq_one_letter_code
_entity_poly.pdbx_strand_id
1 'polypeptide(L)' 'MIPYSKQNITKEDEDVLRKALFDPFLTQGPKVGEFEKSLSRKHKCADAVACSSGSAALHLAYAGCG' A
#
# COMPACT_ATOMS: atom_id res chain seq x y z
N MET A 1 11.72 -29.13 -2.48
CA MET A 1 12.40 -27.80 -2.47
C MET A 1 11.57 -26.87 -1.59
N ILE A 2 12.16 -26.27 -0.55
CA ILE A 2 11.47 -25.29 0.31
C ILE A 2 11.94 -23.88 -0.12
N PRO A 3 11.04 -22.99 -0.54
CA PRO A 3 11.42 -21.65 -0.96
C PRO A 3 11.80 -20.76 0.23
N TYR A 4 12.75 -19.84 0.03
CA TYR A 4 13.13 -18.84 1.06
C TYR A 4 11.96 -17.88 1.37
N SER A 5 11.27 -17.43 0.34
CA SER A 5 10.07 -16.60 0.44
C SER A 5 9.16 -16.87 -0.76
N LYS A 6 7.85 -16.78 -0.55
CA LYS A 6 6.83 -16.86 -1.58
C LYS A 6 5.66 -15.98 -1.15
N GLN A 7 5.04 -15.30 -2.10
CA GLN A 7 3.83 -14.53 -1.82
C GLN A 7 2.70 -15.46 -1.38
N ASN A 8 1.98 -15.05 -0.34
CA ASN A 8 0.74 -15.68 0.08
C ASN A 8 -0.42 -14.76 -0.35
N ILE A 9 -1.11 -15.14 -1.42
CA ILE A 9 -2.24 -14.39 -1.99
C ILE A 9 -3.49 -15.22 -1.73
N THR A 10 -4.47 -14.65 -1.04
CA THR A 10 -5.73 -15.31 -0.69
C THR A 10 -6.84 -14.96 -1.67
N LYS A 11 -8.03 -15.56 -1.49
CA LYS A 11 -9.18 -15.26 -2.33
C LYS A 11 -9.69 -13.83 -2.10
N GLU A 12 -9.61 -13.37 -0.86
CA GLU A 12 -9.99 -12.01 -0.46
C GLU A 12 -9.13 -10.96 -1.18
N ASP A 13 -7.83 -11.22 -1.34
CA ASP A 13 -6.93 -10.35 -2.10
C ASP A 13 -7.37 -10.23 -3.58
N GLU A 14 -7.74 -11.36 -4.19
CA GLU A 14 -8.23 -11.41 -5.58
C GLU A 14 -9.53 -10.61 -5.74
N ASP A 15 -10.46 -10.76 -4.81
CA ASP A 15 -11.77 -10.10 -4.88
C ASP A 15 -11.64 -8.58 -4.73
N VAL A 16 -10.76 -8.10 -3.84
CA VAL A 16 -10.46 -6.67 -3.69
C VAL A 16 -9.73 -6.13 -4.92
N LEU A 17 -8.77 -6.87 -5.49
CA LEU A 17 -8.09 -6.50 -6.73
C LEU A 17 -9.05 -6.38 -7.91
N ARG A 18 -9.97 -7.34 -8.07
CA ARG A 18 -10.96 -7.32 -9.14
C ARG A 18 -11.85 -6.08 -9.04
N LYS A 19 -12.30 -5.73 -7.82
CA LYS A 19 -13.06 -4.50 -7.59
C LYS A 19 -12.25 -3.26 -7.95
N ALA A 20 -10.95 -3.23 -7.64
CA ALA A 20 -10.09 -2.10 -7.97
C ALA A 20 -9.82 -1.96 -9.48
N LEU A 21 -9.68 -3.08 -10.20
CA LEU A 21 -9.41 -3.09 -11.63
C LEU A 21 -10.57 -2.55 -12.48
N PHE A 22 -11.81 -2.70 -12.00
CA PHE A 22 -13.00 -2.20 -12.67
C PHE A 22 -13.56 -0.92 -12.03
N ASP A 23 -12.84 -0.33 -11.08
CA ASP A 23 -13.18 0.96 -10.47
C ASP A 23 -12.88 2.11 -11.47
N PRO A 24 -13.65 3.22 -11.45
CA PRO A 24 -13.35 4.39 -12.29
C PRO A 24 -11.94 4.97 -12.12
N PHE A 25 -11.30 4.72 -10.97
CA PHE A 25 -9.97 5.23 -10.66
C PHE A 25 -8.95 4.10 -10.46
N LEU A 26 -8.20 3.80 -11.53
CA LEU A 26 -7.07 2.86 -11.46
C LEU A 26 -5.85 3.43 -10.70
N THR A 27 -5.67 4.75 -10.73
CA THR A 27 -4.64 5.48 -9.98
C THR A 27 -5.21 6.79 -9.46
N GLN A 28 -4.55 7.37 -8.44
CA GLN A 28 -4.96 8.62 -7.80
C GLN A 28 -6.42 8.62 -7.28
N GLY A 29 -6.97 7.43 -7.01
CA GLY A 29 -8.31 7.24 -6.48
C GLY A 29 -8.36 7.15 -4.95
N PRO A 30 -9.56 6.99 -4.37
CA PRO A 30 -9.76 7.02 -2.92
C PRO A 30 -9.09 5.86 -2.17
N LYS A 31 -8.86 4.72 -2.84
CA LYS A 31 -8.34 3.49 -2.22
C LYS A 31 -6.96 3.66 -1.57
N VAL A 32 -6.10 4.50 -2.13
CA VAL A 32 -4.78 4.79 -1.53
C VAL A 32 -4.94 5.52 -0.20
N GLY A 33 -5.79 6.55 -0.15
CA GLY A 33 -6.06 7.28 1.09
C GLY A 33 -6.77 6.43 2.16
N GLU A 34 -7.62 5.49 1.76
CA GLU A 34 -8.20 4.50 2.67
C GLU A 34 -7.13 3.57 3.26
N PHE A 35 -6.20 3.12 2.42
CA PHE A 35 -5.07 2.29 2.82
C PHE A 35 -4.14 3.02 3.79
N GLU A 36 -3.78 4.27 3.49
CA GLU A 36 -2.97 5.14 4.36
C GLU A 36 -3.62 5.35 5.73
N LYS A 37 -4.91 5.68 5.77
CA LYS A 37 -5.67 5.80 7.04
C LYS A 37 -5.72 4.49 7.81
N SER A 38 -5.78 3.34 7.13
CA SER A 38 -5.75 2.03 7.77
C SER A 38 -4.38 1.75 8.38
N LEU A 39 -3.30 2.07 7.65
CA LEU A 39 -1.93 1.96 8.13
C LEU A 39 -1.67 2.85 9.35
N SER A 40 -2.10 4.12 9.31
CA SER A 40 -1.88 5.04 10.43
C SER A 40 -2.56 4.55 11.71
N ARG A 41 -3.81 4.06 11.60
CA ARG A 41 -4.52 3.40 12.71
C ARG A 41 -3.81 2.14 13.21
N LYS A 42 -3.37 1.27 12.30
CA LYS A 42 -2.69 0.01 12.64
C LYS A 42 -1.38 0.26 13.39
N HIS A 43 -0.62 1.26 13.00
CA HIS A 43 0.67 1.59 13.58
C HIS A 43 0.63 2.68 14.65
N LYS A 44 -0.55 3.23 14.95
CA LYS A 44 -0.77 4.30 15.95
C LYS A 44 0.11 5.53 15.70
N CYS A 45 0.26 5.92 14.44
CA CYS A 45 0.94 7.16 14.04
C CYS A 45 -0.08 8.21 13.57
N ALA A 46 0.34 9.47 13.54
CA ALA A 46 -0.52 10.58 13.12
C ALA A 46 -0.92 10.42 11.64
N ASP A 47 0.06 10.18 10.78
CA ASP A 47 -0.13 10.07 9.33
C ASP A 47 0.68 8.89 8.76
N ALA A 48 0.26 8.40 7.60
CA ALA A 48 0.98 7.41 6.81
C ALA A 48 0.88 7.78 5.33
N VAL A 49 1.95 7.53 4.58
CA VAL A 49 2.02 7.80 3.14
C VAL A 49 2.42 6.52 2.41
N ALA A 50 1.64 6.13 1.42
CA ALA A 50 1.91 5.00 0.55
C ALA A 50 2.68 5.47 -0.70
N CYS A 51 3.70 4.69 -1.09
CA CYS A 51 4.47 4.95 -2.31
C CYS A 51 4.85 3.62 -2.99
N SER A 52 5.49 3.71 -4.15
CA SER A 52 5.70 2.56 -5.04
C SER A 52 6.69 1.52 -4.53
N SER A 53 7.54 1.85 -3.55
CA SER A 53 8.56 0.93 -3.01
C SER A 53 9.14 1.41 -1.68
N GLY A 54 9.81 0.50 -0.95
CA GLY A 54 10.54 0.86 0.27
C GLY A 54 11.68 1.87 0.02
N SER A 55 12.39 1.76 -1.10
CA SER A 55 13.43 2.72 -1.46
C SER A 55 12.87 4.12 -1.73
N ALA A 56 11.71 4.20 -2.41
CA ALA A 56 11.02 5.49 -2.61
C ALA A 56 10.56 6.08 -1.27
N ALA A 57 10.04 5.26 -0.35
CA ALA A 57 9.64 5.72 0.99
C ALA A 57 10.82 6.35 1.73
N LEU A 58 11.97 5.68 1.70
CA LEU A 58 13.18 6.18 2.35
C LEU A 58 13.69 7.47 1.69
N HIS A 59 13.69 7.54 0.36
CA HIS A 59 14.09 8.75 -0.35
C HIS A 59 13.14 9.93 -0.05
N LEU A 60 11.83 9.70 -0.02
CA LEU A 60 10.85 10.72 0.36
C LEU A 60 11.05 11.19 1.80
N ALA A 61 11.33 10.27 2.73
CA ALA A 61 11.62 10.62 4.12
C ALA A 61 12.88 11.48 4.23
N TYR A 62 13.97 11.10 3.54
CA TYR A 62 15.19 11.90 3.49
C TYR A 62 14.94 13.29 2.90
N ALA A 63 14.29 13.38 1.74
CA ALA A 63 13.99 14.64 1.08
C ALA A 63 13.06 15.55 1.91
N GLY A 64 12.15 14.97 2.69
CA GLY A 64 11.25 15.72 3.58
C GLY A 64 11.94 16.31 4.82
N CYS A 65 13.11 15.81 5.20
CA CYS A 65 13.88 16.33 6.33
C CYS A 65 14.73 17.57 5.99
N GLY A 66 14.97 17.87 4.70
CA GLY A 66 15.85 18.93 4.24
C GLY A 66 17.24 18.43 3.88
#